data_AF-A0A1C6ALX2-F1
#
_entry.id   AF-A0A1C6ALX2-F1
#
_cell.length_a   1.000
_cell.length_b   1.000
_cell.length_c   1.000
_cell.angle_alpha   90.00
_cell.angle_beta   90.00
_cell.angle_gamma   90.00
#
_symmetry.space_group_name_H-M   'P 1'
#
loop_
_entity.id
_entity.type
_entity.pdbx_description
1 polymer ?
#
loop_
_entity_poly.entity_id
_entity_poly.type
_entity_poly.pdbx_seq_one_letter_code
_entity_poly.pdbx_strand_id
1 'polypeptide(L)'
;MTEDRKYFIFNKPMDYRRGTGQGLDAAGGILKQTGMEPGWFFSRVLDSREEKMIWHRLRTVCEGKSGGWAMTIYCSDSRFLVWENGSAPVEEVLKSRELSLKEKKKRMRSCLANEIRGDEDVLLFDVRGRYLWFLLETGGPAGDFDGIREIRIDFPKQSWISWLPEVYQGTGKNRDFLERYLGIFQSFYEEMTEKIEKTPELFDPDCAPADFLSWMAEWLSIEDIPAWNPEQLRYLLKNALRLYRIRGTAEYLKEMLMLYSHCEVYVVEHHQMQESGDPEKSRRWKKLYGDSPYMVTVLIHTGRSGDQKEYRTFARIARHAVPAHIECRVVLLTPYVFLDQHTYLGVNSRLGEYRPMQLDGLSAMHFSRIGQ
;
A
#
# COMPACT_ATOMS: atom_id res chain seq x y z
N MET A 1 -14.38 -26.46 18.23
CA MET A 1 -13.86 -25.12 18.53
C MET A 1 -12.43 -25.12 18.05
N THR A 2 -12.19 -24.63 16.84
CA THR A 2 -10.84 -24.48 16.29
C THR A 2 -10.13 -23.43 17.13
N GLU A 3 -9.04 -23.79 17.81
CA GLU A 3 -8.15 -22.79 18.40
C GLU A 3 -7.63 -21.90 17.27
N ASP A 4 -7.84 -20.58 17.40
CA ASP A 4 -7.26 -19.62 16.49
C ASP A 4 -5.74 -19.79 16.48
N ARG A 5 -5.19 -19.93 15.26
CA ARG A 5 -3.76 -20.05 15.06
C ARG A 5 -3.09 -18.75 15.50
N LYS A 6 -2.12 -18.87 16.39
CA LYS A 6 -1.28 -17.77 16.84
C LYS A 6 -0.02 -17.73 15.98
N TYR A 7 0.55 -16.54 15.83
CA TYR A 7 1.78 -16.40 15.07
C TYR A 7 2.64 -15.26 15.62
N PHE A 8 3.94 -15.40 15.42
CA PHE A 8 4.90 -14.31 15.55
C PHE A 8 5.33 -13.87 14.16
N ILE A 9 5.35 -12.56 13.94
CA ILE A 9 5.76 -11.96 12.67
C ILE A 9 6.89 -10.96 12.92
N PHE A 10 7.89 -10.99 12.04
CA PHE A 10 8.96 -10.02 11.94
C PHE A 10 8.86 -9.38 10.56
N ASN A 11 8.28 -8.20 10.48
CA ASN A 11 8.14 -7.43 9.24
C ASN A 11 8.31 -5.92 9.45
N LYS A 12 8.63 -5.48 10.67
CA LYS A 12 8.89 -4.08 11.00
C LYS A 12 10.30 -3.92 11.56
N PRO A 13 10.97 -2.78 11.34
CA PRO A 13 12.29 -2.51 11.90
C PRO A 13 12.35 -2.70 13.42
N MET A 14 11.26 -2.41 14.14
CA MET A 14 11.19 -2.55 15.60
C MET A 14 11.30 -4.01 16.07
N ASP A 15 10.86 -4.98 15.26
CA ASP A 15 10.93 -6.40 15.61
C ASP A 15 12.38 -6.89 15.59
N TYR A 16 13.14 -6.42 14.60
CA TYR A 16 14.57 -6.72 14.47
C TYR A 16 15.42 -5.99 15.51
N ARG A 17 15.07 -4.74 15.89
CA ARG A 17 15.79 -4.00 16.95
C ARG A 17 15.77 -4.69 18.32
N ARG A 18 14.77 -5.54 18.58
CA ARG A 18 14.70 -6.31 19.84
C ARG A 18 15.63 -7.53 19.85
N GLY A 19 16.19 -7.90 18.70
CA GLY A 19 17.20 -8.93 18.55
C GLY A 19 18.62 -8.42 18.82
N THR A 20 19.61 -9.24 18.50
CA THR A 20 21.03 -8.88 18.58
C THR A 20 21.74 -9.42 17.35
N GLY A 21 22.41 -8.57 16.59
CA GLY A 21 23.10 -8.98 15.37
C GLY A 21 24.28 -8.09 15.04
N GLN A 22 25.06 -8.53 14.05
CA GLN A 22 26.22 -7.85 13.49
C GLN A 22 26.22 -8.06 11.98
N GLY A 23 26.49 -7.01 11.20
CA GLY A 23 26.56 -7.08 9.73
C GLY A 23 25.19 -7.21 9.02
N LEU A 24 24.09 -7.18 9.76
CA LEU A 24 22.72 -7.14 9.25
C LEU A 24 21.98 -5.92 9.82
N ASP A 25 21.28 -5.20 8.95
CA ASP A 25 20.43 -4.07 9.33
C ASP A 25 19.03 -4.21 8.74
N ALA A 26 18.02 -3.72 9.46
CA ALA A 26 16.61 -3.80 9.10
C ALA A 26 16.08 -2.45 8.57
N ALA A 27 16.88 -1.75 7.78
CA ALA A 27 16.49 -0.47 7.18
C ALA A 27 15.28 -0.67 6.24
N GLY A 28 14.24 0.14 6.41
CA GLY A 28 13.02 0.06 5.58
C GLY A 28 12.15 -1.18 5.84
N GLY A 29 12.40 -1.95 6.91
CA GLY A 29 11.63 -3.15 7.25
C GLY A 29 12.13 -4.43 6.59
N ILE A 30 13.23 -4.36 5.83
CA ILE A 30 13.87 -5.51 5.18
C ILE A 30 15.20 -5.75 5.88
N LEU A 31 15.44 -6.97 6.35
CA LEU A 31 16.71 -7.37 6.94
C LEU A 31 17.72 -7.65 5.83
N LYS A 32 18.69 -6.74 5.65
CA LYS A 32 19.72 -6.78 4.61
C LYS A 32 21.13 -6.78 5.21
N GLN A 33 22.08 -7.31 4.45
CA GLN A 33 23.49 -7.27 4.80
C GLN A 33 24.07 -5.88 4.53
N THR A 34 24.83 -5.34 5.48
CA THR A 34 25.35 -3.96 5.42
C THR A 34 26.80 -3.88 4.90
N GLY A 35 27.43 -5.00 4.55
CA GLY A 35 28.80 -5.07 4.04
C GLY A 35 29.16 -6.42 3.41
N MET A 36 30.44 -6.62 3.05
CA MET A 36 30.92 -7.86 2.41
C MET A 36 31.17 -9.02 3.39
N GLU A 37 31.22 -8.76 4.69
CA GLU A 37 31.47 -9.80 5.70
C GLU A 37 30.19 -10.55 6.08
N PRO A 38 30.28 -11.86 6.38
CA PRO A 38 29.12 -12.65 6.81
C PRO A 38 28.45 -12.03 8.03
N GLY A 39 27.16 -11.74 7.90
CA GLY A 39 26.35 -11.17 8.96
C GLY A 39 25.67 -12.24 9.79
N TRP A 40 25.32 -11.93 11.04
CA TRP A 40 24.50 -12.80 11.87
C TRP A 40 23.49 -12.01 12.71
N PHE A 41 22.34 -12.62 12.98
CA PHE A 41 21.25 -12.01 13.74
C PHE A 41 20.54 -13.05 14.60
N PHE A 42 20.50 -12.81 15.92
CA PHE A 42 19.62 -13.51 16.85
C PHE A 42 18.30 -12.77 17.02
N SER A 43 17.21 -13.51 16.90
CA SER A 43 15.88 -13.01 17.26
C SER A 43 15.77 -12.78 18.78
N ARG A 44 14.74 -12.03 19.18
CA ARG A 44 14.25 -12.11 20.57
C ARG A 44 13.73 -13.52 20.87
N VAL A 45 13.64 -13.86 22.15
CA VAL A 45 12.99 -15.09 22.60
C VAL A 45 11.47 -14.94 22.43
N LEU A 46 10.88 -15.88 21.70
CA LEU A 46 9.44 -16.03 21.51
C LEU A 46 8.91 -16.96 22.59
N ASP A 47 7.80 -16.60 23.24
CA ASP A 47 7.18 -17.36 24.32
C ASP A 47 5.76 -17.77 23.91
N SER A 48 5.55 -19.07 23.69
CA SER A 48 4.23 -19.63 23.39
C SER A 48 3.28 -19.66 24.60
N ARG A 49 3.82 -19.44 25.82
CA ARG A 49 3.15 -19.53 27.14
C ARG A 49 2.72 -20.93 27.58
N GLU A 50 2.99 -21.94 26.79
CA GLU A 50 2.61 -23.33 27.06
C GLU A 50 3.86 -24.21 27.03
N GLU A 51 4.03 -25.06 28.04
CA GLU A 51 5.11 -26.04 28.07
C GLU A 51 4.90 -27.11 27.02
N LYS A 52 6.00 -27.66 26.49
CA LYS A 52 5.99 -28.75 25.50
C LYS A 52 5.25 -28.40 24.20
N MET A 53 5.10 -27.10 23.91
CA MET A 53 4.50 -26.57 22.69
C MET A 53 5.18 -27.15 21.46
N ILE A 54 4.40 -27.59 20.47
CA ILE A 54 4.92 -28.00 19.16
C ILE A 54 4.65 -26.86 18.18
N TRP A 55 5.70 -26.39 17.54
CA TRP A 55 5.63 -25.30 16.57
C TRP A 55 5.09 -25.83 15.24
N HIS A 56 4.40 -24.96 14.48
CA HIS A 56 3.69 -25.41 13.29
C HIS A 56 4.56 -25.25 12.03
N ARG A 57 4.87 -24.01 11.67
CA ARG A 57 5.46 -23.67 10.36
C ARG A 57 6.27 -22.38 10.48
N LEU A 58 7.36 -22.31 9.73
CA LEU A 58 8.15 -21.10 9.53
C LEU A 58 8.08 -20.72 8.05
N ARG A 59 7.68 -19.48 7.78
CA ARG A 59 7.67 -18.88 6.45
C ARG A 59 8.60 -17.69 6.42
N THR A 60 9.40 -17.55 5.36
CA THR A 60 10.17 -16.35 5.07
C THR A 60 9.79 -15.80 3.70
N VAL A 61 9.82 -14.48 3.57
CA VAL A 61 9.64 -13.79 2.29
C VAL A 61 10.96 -13.09 1.98
N CYS A 62 11.70 -13.61 1.02
CA CYS A 62 12.96 -13.01 0.56
C CYS A 62 12.70 -11.88 -0.45
N GLU A 63 13.58 -10.89 -0.48
CA GLU A 63 13.70 -9.99 -1.63
C GLU A 63 14.49 -10.70 -2.73
N GLY A 64 14.10 -10.55 -3.99
CA GLY A 64 14.90 -11.06 -5.12
C GLY A 64 15.04 -12.59 -5.13
N LYS A 65 16.27 -13.09 -5.11
CA LYS A 65 16.53 -14.54 -5.15
C LYS A 65 16.49 -15.16 -3.77
N SER A 66 15.80 -16.29 -3.68
CA SER A 66 15.86 -17.16 -2.51
C SER A 66 17.27 -17.76 -2.34
N GLY A 67 17.82 -17.73 -1.13
CA GLY A 67 19.13 -18.29 -0.81
C GLY A 67 20.08 -17.32 -0.09
N GLY A 68 21.32 -17.75 0.10
CA GLY A 68 22.38 -16.93 0.69
C GLY A 68 22.37 -16.81 2.22
N TRP A 69 21.42 -17.48 2.88
CA TRP A 69 21.27 -17.47 4.33
C TRP A 69 21.06 -18.87 4.92
N ALA A 70 21.42 -19.02 6.19
CA ALA A 70 21.11 -20.19 7.00
C ALA A 70 20.43 -19.74 8.29
N MET A 71 19.39 -20.46 8.73
CA MET A 71 18.70 -20.18 9.97
C MET A 71 18.79 -21.37 10.92
N THR A 72 19.37 -21.17 12.09
CA THR A 72 19.39 -22.15 13.16
C THR A 72 18.26 -21.85 14.15
N ILE A 73 17.37 -22.81 14.38
CA ILE A 73 16.27 -22.69 15.34
C ILE A 73 16.68 -23.36 16.64
N TYR A 74 16.49 -22.64 17.73
CA TYR A 74 16.67 -23.12 19.09
C TYR A 74 15.33 -23.16 19.81
N CYS A 75 15.10 -24.20 20.61
CA CYS A 75 13.87 -24.38 21.37
C CYS A 75 14.14 -24.99 22.75
N SER A 76 13.37 -24.55 23.76
CA SER A 76 13.51 -25.03 25.14
C SER A 76 12.22 -24.76 25.93
N ASP A 77 11.89 -25.63 26.89
CA ASP A 77 10.84 -25.36 27.88
C ASP A 77 11.31 -24.41 29.00
N SER A 78 12.62 -24.28 29.19
CA SER A 78 13.23 -23.39 30.18
C SER A 78 13.77 -22.11 29.55
N ARG A 79 13.57 -20.97 30.24
CA ARG A 79 14.17 -19.67 29.90
C ARG A 79 15.66 -19.58 30.27
N PHE A 80 16.19 -20.59 30.96
CA PHE A 80 17.59 -20.66 31.37
C PHE A 80 18.35 -21.66 30.50
N LEU A 81 19.51 -21.24 30.02
CA LEU A 81 20.50 -22.12 29.42
C LEU A 81 21.38 -22.67 30.54
N VAL A 82 21.58 -23.99 30.56
CA VAL A 82 22.43 -24.67 31.52
C VAL A 82 23.59 -25.31 30.77
N TRP A 83 24.81 -25.07 31.24
CA TRP A 83 26.04 -25.69 30.74
C TRP A 83 26.94 -26.09 31.92
N GLU A 84 28.03 -26.81 31.64
CA GLU A 84 28.88 -27.47 32.66
C GLU A 84 29.24 -26.60 33.88
N ASN A 85 29.49 -25.30 33.66
CA ASN A 85 30.02 -24.39 34.68
C ASN A 85 29.07 -23.21 35.00
N GLY A 86 27.78 -23.28 34.68
CA GLY A 86 26.83 -22.23 35.04
C GLY A 86 25.48 -22.27 34.34
N SER A 87 24.60 -21.35 34.74
CA SER A 87 23.32 -21.10 34.09
C SER A 87 23.08 -19.62 33.93
N ALA A 88 22.53 -19.20 32.79
CA ALA A 88 22.08 -17.83 32.59
C ALA A 88 20.77 -17.80 31.79
N PRO A 89 19.94 -16.76 31.96
CA PRO A 89 18.81 -16.51 31.07
C PRO A 89 19.23 -16.45 29.61
N VAL A 90 18.43 -17.04 28.71
CA VAL A 90 18.70 -17.04 27.26
C VAL A 90 18.95 -15.62 26.76
N GLU A 91 18.13 -14.66 27.15
CA GLU A 91 18.22 -13.26 26.69
C GLU A 91 19.54 -12.57 27.06
N GLU A 92 20.13 -12.89 28.22
CA GLU A 92 21.42 -12.33 28.64
C GLU A 92 22.55 -12.88 27.77
N VAL A 93 22.53 -14.17 27.47
CA VAL A 93 23.51 -14.81 26.57
C VAL A 93 23.38 -14.25 25.15
N LEU A 94 22.16 -14.00 24.67
CA LEU A 94 21.93 -13.40 23.35
C LEU A 94 22.46 -11.97 23.26
N LYS A 95 22.19 -11.13 24.26
CA LYS A 95 22.56 -9.70 24.29
C LYS A 95 24.01 -9.42 24.70
N SER A 96 24.67 -10.40 25.33
CA SER A 96 26.07 -10.29 25.73
C SER A 96 26.98 -9.90 24.56
N ARG A 97 27.75 -8.82 24.73
CA ARG A 97 28.78 -8.38 23.76
C ARG A 97 30.14 -9.03 24.01
N GLU A 98 30.33 -9.62 25.19
CA GLU A 98 31.58 -10.28 25.59
C GLU A 98 31.71 -11.68 24.96
N LEU A 99 30.59 -12.32 24.65
CA LEU A 99 30.57 -13.66 24.08
C LEU A 99 30.66 -13.62 22.55
N SER A 100 31.63 -14.34 22.00
CA SER A 100 31.72 -14.59 20.56
C SER A 100 30.53 -15.43 20.05
N LEU A 101 30.20 -15.32 18.76
CA LEU A 101 29.14 -16.11 18.13
C LEU A 101 29.36 -17.63 18.31
N LYS A 102 30.61 -18.09 18.18
CA LYS A 102 30.97 -19.52 18.38
C LYS A 102 30.66 -19.98 19.80
N GLU A 103 30.93 -19.13 20.79
CA GLU A 103 30.69 -19.47 22.18
C GLU A 103 29.20 -19.44 22.54
N LYS A 104 28.44 -18.48 21.97
CA LYS A 104 26.98 -18.48 22.04
C LYS A 104 26.40 -19.79 21.48
N LYS A 105 26.79 -20.20 20.29
CA LYS A 105 26.38 -21.48 19.68
C LYS A 105 26.72 -22.68 20.56
N LYS A 106 27.93 -22.72 21.14
CA LYS A 106 28.34 -23.80 22.05
C LYS A 106 27.43 -23.91 23.28
N ARG A 107 27.09 -22.78 23.92
CA ARG A 107 26.22 -22.73 25.10
C ARG A 107 24.76 -23.09 24.79
N MET A 108 24.31 -22.88 23.55
CA MET A 108 22.94 -23.19 23.10
C MET A 108 22.81 -24.54 22.39
N ARG A 109 23.88 -25.34 22.33
CA ARG A 109 23.89 -26.62 21.59
C ARG A 109 22.84 -27.61 22.09
N SER A 110 22.53 -27.60 23.39
CA SER A 110 21.49 -28.44 23.99
C SER A 110 20.07 -28.05 23.55
N CYS A 111 19.87 -26.81 23.11
CA CYS A 111 18.59 -26.28 22.66
C CYS A 111 18.44 -26.29 21.13
N LEU A 112 19.42 -26.82 20.39
CA LEU A 112 19.37 -26.87 18.93
C LEU A 112 18.20 -27.77 18.48
N ALA A 113 17.26 -27.19 17.74
CA ALA A 113 16.05 -27.88 17.32
C ALA A 113 16.02 -28.16 15.81
N ASN A 114 16.46 -27.20 14.98
CA ASN A 114 16.47 -27.37 13.52
C ASN A 114 17.49 -26.44 12.84
N GLU A 115 17.93 -26.79 11.63
CA GLU A 115 18.76 -25.96 10.75
C GLU A 115 18.12 -25.87 9.36
N ILE A 116 17.88 -24.64 8.91
CA ILE A 116 17.25 -24.31 7.62
C ILE A 116 18.29 -23.66 6.72
N ARG A 117 18.36 -24.05 5.45
CA ARG A 117 19.36 -23.54 4.50
C ARG A 117 18.68 -22.96 3.27
N GLY A 118 18.28 -21.70 3.35
CA GLY A 118 17.64 -20.98 2.25
C GLY A 118 16.20 -21.40 1.95
N ASP A 119 15.64 -22.41 2.62
CA ASP A 119 14.26 -22.82 2.43
C ASP A 119 13.29 -21.77 3.01
N GLU A 120 12.38 -21.28 2.17
CA GLU A 120 11.44 -20.23 2.55
C GLU A 120 10.25 -20.74 3.35
N ASP A 121 9.98 -22.03 3.28
CA ASP A 121 8.82 -22.64 3.90
C ASP A 121 9.19 -23.98 4.52
N VAL A 122 9.14 -24.03 5.85
CA VAL A 122 9.59 -25.20 6.62
C VAL A 122 8.57 -25.56 7.70
N LEU A 123 8.16 -26.83 7.70
CA LEU A 123 7.35 -27.40 8.77
C LEU A 123 8.20 -27.59 10.03
N LEU A 124 7.69 -27.12 11.17
CA LEU A 124 8.38 -27.20 12.46
C LEU A 124 7.80 -28.29 13.38
N PHE A 125 7.19 -29.34 12.82
CA PHE A 125 6.48 -30.36 13.59
C PHE A 125 7.37 -31.16 14.56
N ASP A 126 8.68 -31.16 14.33
CA ASP A 126 9.69 -31.79 15.18
C ASP A 126 10.26 -30.84 16.25
N VAL A 127 9.91 -29.55 16.19
CA VAL A 127 10.38 -28.53 17.14
C VAL A 127 9.44 -28.43 18.32
N ARG A 128 9.94 -28.80 19.51
CA ARG A 128 9.16 -28.84 20.75
C ARG A 128 9.80 -28.03 21.86
N GLY A 129 9.02 -27.14 22.47
CA GLY A 129 9.38 -26.37 23.64
C GLY A 129 8.64 -25.04 23.72
N ARG A 130 8.44 -24.54 24.95
CA ARG A 130 7.75 -23.27 25.22
C ARG A 130 8.38 -22.06 24.53
N TYR A 131 9.70 -21.95 24.63
CA TYR A 131 10.48 -20.83 24.13
C TYR A 131 11.16 -21.18 22.82
N LEU A 132 11.12 -20.27 21.85
CA LEU A 132 11.81 -20.40 20.56
C LEU A 132 12.58 -19.13 20.23
N TRP A 133 13.80 -19.28 19.71
CA TRP A 133 14.55 -18.18 19.12
C TRP A 133 15.38 -18.72 17.95
N PHE A 134 15.73 -17.86 17.01
CA PHE A 134 16.50 -18.26 15.85
C PHE A 134 17.75 -17.41 15.67
N LEU A 135 18.75 -18.00 15.03
CA LEU A 135 19.95 -17.35 14.53
C LEU A 135 19.89 -17.37 13.01
N LEU A 136 19.90 -16.21 12.39
CA LEU A 136 20.12 -16.06 10.96
C LEU A 136 21.60 -15.76 10.71
N GLU A 137 22.21 -16.43 9.74
CA GLU A 137 23.57 -16.19 9.27
C GLU A 137 23.55 -15.97 7.76
N THR A 138 24.30 -14.98 7.27
CA THR A 138 24.45 -14.65 5.86
C THR A 138 25.91 -14.76 5.44
N GLY A 139 26.18 -14.91 4.14
CA GLY A 139 27.56 -14.97 3.62
C GLY A 139 28.22 -16.37 3.73
N GLY A 140 27.41 -17.43 3.71
CA GLY A 140 27.89 -18.81 3.58
C GLY A 140 27.92 -19.29 2.11
N PRO A 141 28.22 -20.57 1.84
CA PRO A 141 28.15 -21.18 0.50
C PRO A 141 26.73 -21.21 -0.12
N ALA A 142 25.75 -20.61 0.56
CA ALA A 142 24.33 -20.61 0.22
C ALA A 142 23.97 -19.63 -0.92
N GLY A 143 24.92 -18.84 -1.44
CA GLY A 143 24.69 -17.90 -2.55
C GLY A 143 24.55 -16.44 -2.10
N ASP A 144 24.05 -15.59 -3.01
CA ASP A 144 23.83 -14.16 -2.75
C ASP A 144 22.60 -13.94 -1.85
N PHE A 145 22.69 -12.98 -0.93
CA PHE A 145 21.62 -12.64 0.01
C PHE A 145 21.08 -11.23 -0.26
N ASP A 146 19.89 -11.17 -0.88
CA ASP A 146 19.23 -9.91 -1.27
C ASP A 146 18.40 -9.28 -0.13
N GLY A 147 18.06 -10.06 0.89
CA GLY A 147 17.38 -9.64 2.12
C GLY A 147 16.14 -10.47 2.45
N ILE A 148 15.70 -10.41 3.71
CA ILE A 148 14.43 -11.01 4.17
C ILE A 148 13.47 -9.89 4.58
N ARG A 149 12.30 -9.86 3.94
CA ARG A 149 11.23 -8.89 4.20
C ARG A 149 10.32 -9.30 5.34
N GLU A 150 10.03 -10.59 5.44
CA GLU A 150 9.14 -11.11 6.48
C GLU A 150 9.63 -12.46 6.99
N ILE A 151 9.59 -12.68 8.30
CA ILE A 151 9.70 -14.00 8.94
C ILE A 151 8.45 -14.21 9.77
N ARG A 152 7.70 -15.27 9.49
CA ARG A 152 6.50 -15.65 10.21
C ARG A 152 6.65 -17.05 10.79
N ILE A 153 6.30 -17.20 12.07
CA ILE A 153 6.36 -18.47 12.80
C ILE A 153 4.98 -18.73 13.42
N ASP A 154 4.32 -19.78 12.98
CA ASP A 154 2.96 -20.16 13.36
C ASP A 154 2.95 -21.23 14.48
N PHE A 155 1.98 -21.16 15.40
CA PHE A 155 1.77 -22.10 16.51
C PHE A 155 0.33 -22.02 17.06
N PRO A 156 -0.22 -23.04 17.75
CA PRO A 156 0.33 -24.39 17.95
C PRO A 156 0.30 -25.22 16.66
N LYS A 157 1.00 -26.36 16.65
CA LYS A 157 0.91 -27.36 15.57
C LYS A 157 -0.55 -27.76 15.36
N GLN A 158 -1.06 -27.45 14.17
CA GLN A 158 -2.31 -27.98 13.67
C GLN A 158 -2.00 -28.92 12.51
N SER A 159 -2.51 -30.14 12.57
CA SER A 159 -2.34 -31.12 11.50
C SER A 159 -3.69 -31.58 11.00
N TRP A 160 -3.83 -31.68 9.68
CA TRP A 160 -5.02 -32.26 9.07
C TRP A 160 -5.28 -33.72 9.45
N ILE A 161 -4.28 -34.44 9.99
CA ILE A 161 -4.51 -35.80 10.48
C ILE A 161 -5.60 -35.86 11.55
N SER A 162 -5.70 -34.86 12.44
CA SER A 162 -6.73 -34.87 13.49
C SER A 162 -8.15 -34.78 12.94
N TRP A 163 -8.30 -34.36 11.69
CA TRP A 163 -9.59 -34.25 11.00
C TRP A 163 -9.95 -35.51 10.21
N LEU A 164 -9.01 -36.44 10.03
CA LEU A 164 -9.25 -37.71 9.36
C LEU A 164 -9.90 -38.71 10.34
N PRO A 165 -10.78 -39.60 9.85
CA PRO A 165 -11.27 -40.73 10.64
C PRO A 165 -10.10 -41.55 11.21
N GLU A 166 -10.27 -42.08 12.43
CA GLU A 166 -9.19 -42.77 13.18
C GLU A 166 -8.46 -43.85 12.37
N VAL A 167 -9.20 -44.58 11.51
CA VAL A 167 -8.67 -45.64 10.64
C VAL A 167 -7.60 -45.13 9.66
N TYR A 168 -7.66 -43.86 9.28
CA TYR A 168 -6.74 -43.21 8.34
C TYR A 168 -5.64 -42.39 9.01
N GLN A 169 -5.68 -42.20 10.33
CA GLN A 169 -4.68 -41.37 11.02
C GLN A 169 -3.29 -42.03 11.07
N GLY A 170 -3.22 -43.33 10.83
CA GLY A 170 -1.98 -44.10 10.88
C GLY A 170 -1.38 -44.19 12.29
N THR A 171 -0.34 -45.02 12.42
CA THR A 171 0.36 -45.24 13.69
C THR A 171 1.87 -45.15 13.49
N GLY A 172 2.58 -44.55 14.44
CA GLY A 172 4.05 -44.46 14.42
C GLY A 172 4.60 -43.76 13.17
N LYS A 173 5.50 -44.42 12.44
CA LYS A 173 6.17 -43.85 11.26
C LYS A 173 5.22 -43.49 10.11
N ASN A 174 4.14 -44.25 9.95
CA ASN A 174 3.14 -43.96 8.90
C ASN A 174 2.40 -42.65 9.18
N ARG A 175 2.21 -42.31 10.46
CA ARG A 175 1.60 -41.05 10.88
C ARG A 175 2.51 -39.87 10.56
N ASP A 176 3.80 -39.94 10.90
CA ASP A 176 4.75 -38.86 10.63
C ASP A 176 4.88 -38.57 9.11
N PHE A 177 4.99 -39.62 8.29
CA PHE A 177 4.98 -39.47 6.83
C PHE A 177 3.68 -38.80 6.34
N LEU A 178 2.52 -39.29 6.79
CA LEU A 178 1.23 -38.73 6.40
C LEU A 178 1.07 -37.27 6.85
N GLU A 179 1.59 -36.92 8.03
CA GLU A 179 1.55 -35.58 8.61
C GLU A 179 2.33 -34.60 7.74
N ARG A 180 3.53 -35.00 7.30
CA ARG A 180 4.38 -34.21 6.40
C ARG A 180 3.79 -34.12 5.00
N TYR A 181 3.25 -35.22 4.48
CA TYR A 181 2.63 -35.27 3.15
C TYR A 181 1.39 -34.37 3.08
N LEU A 182 0.47 -34.48 4.04
CA LEU A 182 -0.70 -33.62 4.13
C LEU A 182 -0.33 -32.17 4.45
N GLY A 183 0.78 -31.96 5.16
CA GLY A 183 1.34 -30.63 5.43
C GLY A 183 1.52 -29.79 4.18
N ILE A 184 1.89 -30.37 3.05
CA ILE A 184 2.04 -29.65 1.76
C ILE A 184 0.71 -29.07 1.30
N PHE A 185 -0.35 -29.89 1.28
CA PHE A 185 -1.69 -29.45 0.88
C PHE A 185 -2.29 -28.48 1.90
N GLN A 186 -2.08 -28.77 3.18
CA GLN A 186 -2.50 -27.93 4.27
C GLN A 186 -1.92 -26.52 4.13
N SER A 187 -0.61 -26.40 3.89
CA SER A 187 0.06 -25.12 3.65
C SER A 187 -0.57 -24.31 2.52
N PHE A 188 -0.88 -24.96 1.39
CA PHE A 188 -1.52 -24.31 0.24
C PHE A 188 -2.93 -23.80 0.57
N TYR A 189 -3.76 -24.65 1.19
CA TYR A 189 -5.13 -24.28 1.57
C TYR A 189 -5.16 -23.17 2.62
N GLU A 190 -4.24 -23.19 3.57
CA GLU A 190 -4.10 -22.14 4.58
C GLU A 190 -3.77 -20.80 3.94
N GLU A 191 -2.83 -20.76 2.99
CA GLU A 191 -2.50 -19.53 2.27
C GLU A 191 -3.67 -18.99 1.45
N MET A 192 -4.43 -19.87 0.80
CA MET A 192 -5.66 -19.48 0.12
C MET A 192 -6.69 -18.90 1.09
N THR A 193 -6.86 -19.55 2.24
CA THR A 193 -7.80 -19.12 3.28
C THR A 193 -7.39 -17.76 3.85
N GLU A 194 -6.10 -17.56 4.16
CA GLU A 194 -5.56 -16.26 4.60
C GLU A 194 -5.81 -15.14 3.58
N LYS A 195 -5.70 -15.44 2.27
CA LYS A 195 -6.02 -14.48 1.20
C LYS A 195 -7.51 -14.14 1.15
N ILE A 196 -8.37 -15.14 1.31
CA ILE A 196 -9.83 -14.96 1.33
C ILE A 196 -10.24 -14.15 2.56
N GLU A 197 -9.69 -14.46 3.74
CA GLU A 197 -9.97 -13.74 4.99
C GLU A 197 -9.56 -12.26 4.92
N LYS A 198 -8.50 -11.93 4.17
CA LYS A 198 -8.06 -10.54 3.93
C LYS A 198 -8.83 -9.83 2.81
N THR A 199 -9.69 -10.52 2.08
CA THR A 199 -10.46 -9.92 0.97
C THR A 199 -11.31 -8.71 1.39
N PRO A 200 -11.97 -8.68 2.57
CA PRO A 200 -12.68 -7.50 3.05
C PRO A 200 -11.82 -6.23 3.11
N GLU A 201 -10.51 -6.34 3.38
CA GLU A 201 -9.58 -5.20 3.44
C GLU A 201 -9.42 -4.51 2.07
N LEU A 202 -9.64 -5.26 0.97
CA LEU A 202 -9.59 -4.71 -0.39
C LEU A 202 -10.76 -3.78 -0.70
N PHE A 203 -11.90 -3.93 -0.01
CA PHE A 203 -13.07 -3.09 -0.21
C PHE A 203 -13.02 -1.77 0.58
N ASP A 204 -12.04 -1.60 1.47
CA ASP A 204 -11.79 -0.31 2.12
C ASP A 204 -10.98 0.59 1.17
N PRO A 205 -11.54 1.73 0.70
CA PRO A 205 -10.82 2.66 -0.14
C PRO A 205 -9.56 3.24 0.49
N ASP A 206 -9.29 3.12 1.79
CA ASP A 206 -8.01 3.55 2.38
C ASP A 206 -6.89 2.50 2.29
N CYS A 207 -7.26 1.23 2.29
CA CYS A 207 -6.31 0.11 2.30
C CYS A 207 -6.10 -0.50 0.91
N ALA A 208 -7.07 -0.35 0.01
CA ALA A 208 -7.04 -0.97 -1.31
C ALA A 208 -5.84 -0.50 -2.15
N PRO A 209 -5.21 -1.40 -2.94
CA PRO A 209 -4.19 -1.04 -3.92
C PRO A 209 -4.80 -0.27 -5.10
N ALA A 210 -3.99 0.53 -5.79
CA ALA A 210 -4.45 1.44 -6.86
C ALA A 210 -5.19 0.72 -8.00
N ASP A 211 -4.74 -0.46 -8.39
CA ASP A 211 -5.38 -1.26 -9.43
C ASP A 211 -6.78 -1.72 -9.01
N PHE A 212 -6.95 -2.07 -7.73
CA PHE A 212 -8.25 -2.49 -7.18
C PHE A 212 -9.20 -1.31 -7.00
N LEU A 213 -8.69 -0.12 -6.63
CA LEU A 213 -9.49 1.11 -6.61
C LEU A 213 -10.11 1.40 -7.98
N SER A 214 -9.35 1.18 -9.05
CA SER A 214 -9.81 1.37 -10.43
C SER A 214 -10.95 0.43 -10.77
N TRP A 215 -10.83 -0.85 -10.39
CA TRP A 215 -11.89 -1.83 -10.55
C TRP A 215 -13.14 -1.53 -9.72
N MET A 216 -12.98 -1.08 -8.46
CA MET A 216 -14.11 -0.61 -7.64
C MET A 216 -14.79 0.63 -8.25
N ALA A 217 -14.03 1.50 -8.90
CA ALA A 217 -14.57 2.70 -9.54
C ALA A 217 -15.49 2.36 -10.73
N GLU A 218 -15.21 1.27 -11.44
CA GLU A 218 -16.08 0.75 -12.52
C GLU A 218 -17.47 0.38 -11.99
N TRP A 219 -17.56 -0.21 -10.79
CA TRP A 219 -18.85 -0.57 -10.16
C TRP A 219 -19.73 0.64 -9.91
N LEU A 220 -19.10 1.78 -9.64
CA LEU A 220 -19.74 3.05 -9.36
C LEU A 220 -19.78 3.95 -10.60
N SER A 221 -19.62 3.39 -11.81
CA SER A 221 -19.68 4.15 -13.08
C SER A 221 -18.86 5.44 -13.05
N ILE A 222 -17.73 5.43 -12.33
CA ILE A 222 -16.76 6.52 -12.34
C ILE A 222 -15.94 6.32 -13.61
N GLU A 223 -16.44 6.90 -14.70
CA GLU A 223 -15.84 6.78 -16.02
C GLU A 223 -14.51 7.58 -16.07
N ASP A 224 -13.56 7.09 -16.86
CA ASP A 224 -12.24 7.69 -17.12
C ASP A 224 -11.20 7.70 -15.98
N ILE A 225 -10.84 6.50 -15.52
CA ILE A 225 -9.73 6.19 -14.60
C ILE A 225 -8.40 6.93 -14.93
N PRO A 226 -7.96 7.11 -16.19
CA PRO A 226 -6.68 7.78 -16.47
C PRO A 226 -6.63 9.25 -16.05
N ALA A 227 -7.78 9.90 -15.84
CA ALA A 227 -7.84 11.28 -15.38
C ALA A 227 -7.66 11.41 -13.86
N TRP A 228 -7.90 10.32 -13.12
CA TRP A 228 -7.93 10.32 -11.67
C TRP A 228 -6.66 9.70 -11.09
N ASN A 229 -6.02 10.41 -10.18
CA ASN A 229 -4.96 9.83 -9.36
C ASN A 229 -5.57 8.92 -8.26
N PRO A 230 -4.77 8.06 -7.61
CA PRO A 230 -5.27 7.17 -6.58
C PRO A 230 -5.99 7.90 -5.44
N GLU A 231 -5.50 9.06 -5.00
CA GLU A 231 -6.12 9.83 -3.91
C GLU A 231 -7.52 10.37 -4.28
N GLN A 232 -7.69 10.85 -5.51
CA GLN A 232 -8.96 11.29 -6.07
C GLN A 232 -9.93 10.11 -6.18
N LEU A 233 -9.48 8.94 -6.63
CA LEU A 233 -10.30 7.73 -6.64
C LEU A 233 -10.76 7.34 -5.23
N ARG A 234 -9.86 7.37 -4.23
CA ARG A 234 -10.24 7.11 -2.83
C ARG A 234 -11.31 8.09 -2.35
N TYR A 235 -11.18 9.37 -2.67
CA TYR A 235 -12.19 10.39 -2.35
C TYR A 235 -13.54 10.08 -3.00
N LEU A 236 -13.56 9.78 -4.31
CA LEU A 236 -14.77 9.46 -5.06
C LEU A 236 -15.48 8.22 -4.51
N LEU A 237 -14.72 7.15 -4.23
CA LEU A 237 -15.25 5.90 -3.69
C LEU A 237 -15.87 6.11 -2.30
N LYS A 238 -15.19 6.84 -1.41
CA LYS A 238 -15.72 7.14 -0.06
C LYS A 238 -16.98 7.99 -0.10
N ASN A 239 -17.03 8.96 -1.02
CA ASN A 239 -18.14 9.89 -1.14
C ASN A 239 -19.20 9.46 -2.15
N ALA A 240 -19.08 8.26 -2.73
CA ALA A 240 -19.88 7.83 -3.88
C ALA A 240 -21.38 8.04 -3.63
N LEU A 241 -21.91 7.55 -2.51
CA LEU A 241 -23.34 7.69 -2.18
C LEU A 241 -23.80 9.17 -2.12
N ARG A 242 -22.99 10.06 -1.53
CA ARG A 242 -23.30 11.50 -1.47
C ARG A 242 -23.27 12.10 -2.88
N LEU A 243 -22.24 11.80 -3.65
CA LEU A 243 -22.04 12.29 -5.01
C LEU A 243 -23.17 11.83 -5.94
N TYR A 244 -23.63 10.59 -5.80
CA TYR A 244 -24.76 10.05 -6.55
C TYR A 244 -26.06 10.81 -6.29
N ARG A 245 -26.29 11.29 -5.05
CA ARG A 245 -27.50 12.04 -4.69
C ARG A 245 -27.56 13.42 -5.32
N ILE A 246 -26.41 14.05 -5.54
CA ILE A 246 -26.31 15.38 -6.15
C ILE A 246 -25.95 15.31 -7.64
N ARG A 247 -25.83 14.12 -8.22
CA ARG A 247 -25.45 13.96 -9.63
C ARG A 247 -26.41 14.71 -10.55
N GLY A 248 -25.84 15.42 -11.54
CA GLY A 248 -26.61 16.26 -12.47
C GLY A 248 -26.95 17.66 -11.95
N THR A 249 -26.51 18.02 -10.74
CA THR A 249 -26.59 19.40 -10.22
C THR A 249 -25.31 20.20 -10.53
N ALA A 250 -25.41 21.53 -10.49
CA ALA A 250 -24.25 22.42 -10.58
C ALA A 250 -23.23 22.17 -9.46
N GLU A 251 -23.69 21.76 -8.28
CA GLU A 251 -22.82 21.39 -7.14
C GLU A 251 -21.93 20.20 -7.48
N TYR A 252 -22.51 19.12 -8.02
CA TYR A 252 -21.75 17.94 -8.45
C TYR A 252 -20.73 18.28 -9.54
N LEU A 253 -21.15 19.05 -10.55
CA LEU A 253 -20.26 19.47 -11.65
C LEU A 253 -19.07 20.28 -11.12
N LYS A 254 -19.33 21.23 -10.21
CA LYS A 254 -18.29 22.03 -9.57
C LYS A 254 -17.33 21.14 -8.78
N GLU A 255 -17.86 20.21 -8.00
CA GLU A 255 -17.06 19.32 -7.17
C GLU A 255 -16.14 18.41 -8.00
N MET A 256 -16.64 17.79 -9.07
CA MET A 256 -15.83 16.94 -9.95
C MET A 256 -14.67 17.71 -10.60
N LEU A 257 -14.93 18.95 -11.03
CA LEU A 257 -13.91 19.79 -11.69
C LEU A 257 -12.88 20.33 -10.70
N MET A 258 -13.31 20.71 -9.49
CA MET A 258 -12.41 21.10 -8.40
C MET A 258 -11.53 19.92 -7.96
N LEU A 259 -12.08 18.71 -7.90
CA LEU A 259 -11.32 17.51 -7.52
C LEU A 259 -10.16 17.25 -8.48
N TYR A 260 -10.36 17.45 -9.80
CA TYR A 260 -9.33 17.17 -10.81
C TYR A 260 -8.11 18.10 -10.71
N SER A 261 -8.30 19.42 -10.61
CA SER A 261 -7.20 20.41 -10.74
C SER A 261 -7.17 21.48 -9.65
N HIS A 262 -7.95 21.34 -8.56
CA HIS A 262 -8.02 22.31 -7.46
C HIS A 262 -8.26 23.76 -7.94
N CYS A 263 -9.01 23.90 -9.03
CA CYS A 263 -9.25 25.16 -9.72
C CYS A 263 -10.51 25.85 -9.21
N GLU A 264 -10.60 27.16 -9.41
CA GLU A 264 -11.87 27.87 -9.24
C GLU A 264 -12.78 27.61 -10.45
N VAL A 265 -14.01 27.17 -10.15
CA VAL A 265 -15.00 26.80 -11.15
C VAL A 265 -16.27 27.61 -10.93
N TYR A 266 -16.73 28.28 -11.98
CA TYR A 266 -17.95 29.07 -12.01
C TYR A 266 -18.93 28.43 -12.99
N VAL A 267 -20.15 28.15 -12.54
CA VAL A 267 -21.21 27.53 -13.35
C VAL A 267 -22.27 28.58 -13.62
N VAL A 268 -22.53 28.85 -14.90
CA VAL A 268 -23.54 29.80 -15.35
C VAL A 268 -24.69 29.04 -16.01
N GLU A 269 -25.88 29.16 -15.41
CA GLU A 269 -27.11 28.53 -15.89
C GLU A 269 -28.08 29.57 -16.45
N HIS A 270 -29.00 29.12 -17.31
CA HIS A 270 -29.94 30.00 -18.00
C HIS A 270 -30.82 30.84 -17.05
N HIS A 271 -31.24 30.27 -15.91
CA HIS A 271 -32.11 30.97 -14.95
C HIS A 271 -31.44 32.24 -14.37
N GLN A 272 -30.14 32.18 -14.06
CA GLN A 272 -29.36 33.30 -13.54
C GLN A 272 -29.32 34.48 -14.53
N MET A 273 -29.42 34.18 -15.83
CA MET A 273 -29.42 35.21 -16.87
C MET A 273 -30.75 35.96 -17.00
N GLN A 274 -31.85 35.33 -16.60
CA GLN A 274 -33.19 35.91 -16.65
C GLN A 274 -33.47 36.85 -15.47
N GLU A 275 -32.84 36.62 -14.32
CA GLU A 275 -33.05 37.41 -13.09
C GLU A 275 -32.56 38.87 -13.19
N SER A 276 -31.72 39.21 -14.18
CA SER A 276 -31.04 40.51 -14.24
C SER A 276 -31.94 41.71 -14.58
N GLY A 277 -33.15 41.50 -15.11
CA GLY A 277 -34.12 42.56 -15.45
C GLY A 277 -33.70 43.57 -16.55
N ASP A 278 -32.41 43.69 -16.86
CA ASP A 278 -31.83 44.62 -17.83
C ASP A 278 -31.72 43.98 -19.25
N PRO A 279 -32.44 44.53 -20.25
CA PRO A 279 -32.46 43.99 -21.62
C PRO A 279 -31.09 43.98 -22.33
N GLU A 280 -30.23 44.98 -22.11
CA GLU A 280 -28.92 45.03 -22.77
C GLU A 280 -27.96 44.00 -22.18
N LYS A 281 -27.97 43.88 -20.86
CA LYS A 281 -27.19 42.88 -20.13
C LYS A 281 -27.61 41.46 -20.49
N SER A 282 -28.91 41.17 -20.56
CA SER A 282 -29.41 39.86 -20.98
C SER A 282 -29.02 39.53 -22.43
N ARG A 283 -29.08 40.49 -23.37
CA ARG A 283 -28.58 40.28 -24.75
C ARG A 283 -27.10 39.92 -24.78
N ARG A 284 -26.27 40.61 -23.98
CA ARG A 284 -24.82 40.34 -23.90
C ARG A 284 -24.53 38.97 -23.31
N TRP A 285 -25.23 38.56 -22.26
CA TRP A 285 -25.06 37.24 -21.64
C TRP A 285 -25.50 36.09 -22.54
N LYS A 286 -26.62 36.24 -23.26
CA LYS A 286 -27.06 35.26 -24.26
C LYS A 286 -26.01 35.04 -25.36
N LYS A 287 -25.33 36.11 -25.80
CA LYS A 287 -24.23 36.01 -26.77
C LYS A 287 -23.02 35.23 -26.20
N LEU A 288 -22.75 35.35 -24.91
CA LEU A 288 -21.58 34.74 -24.26
C LEU A 288 -21.79 33.28 -23.87
N TYR A 289 -22.92 32.99 -23.22
CA TYR A 289 -23.18 31.72 -22.54
C TYR A 289 -24.28 30.88 -23.20
N GLY A 290 -24.92 31.42 -24.26
CA GLY A 290 -26.03 30.77 -24.96
C GLY A 290 -27.40 31.24 -24.48
N ASP A 291 -28.42 30.98 -25.32
CA ASP A 291 -29.82 31.35 -25.07
C ASP A 291 -30.74 30.13 -24.82
N SER A 292 -30.18 28.92 -24.82
CA SER A 292 -30.96 27.70 -24.61
C SER A 292 -31.13 27.41 -23.12
N PRO A 293 -32.34 27.01 -22.66
CA PRO A 293 -32.55 26.54 -21.29
C PRO A 293 -31.86 25.21 -20.99
N TYR A 294 -31.46 24.48 -22.03
CA TYR A 294 -30.75 23.19 -21.93
C TYR A 294 -29.23 23.34 -22.07
N MET A 295 -28.69 24.55 -21.84
CA MET A 295 -27.26 24.82 -21.94
C MET A 295 -26.72 25.35 -20.62
N VAL A 296 -25.59 24.78 -20.20
CA VAL A 296 -24.82 25.23 -19.03
C VAL A 296 -23.42 25.60 -19.50
N THR A 297 -22.96 26.81 -19.12
CA THR A 297 -21.57 27.22 -19.38
C THR A 297 -20.75 27.15 -18.11
N VAL A 298 -19.64 26.40 -18.16
CA VAL A 298 -18.68 26.27 -17.08
C VAL A 298 -17.43 27.07 -17.42
N LEU A 299 -17.08 28.00 -16.54
CA LEU A 299 -15.86 28.78 -16.59
C LEU A 299 -14.86 28.19 -15.59
N ILE A 300 -13.68 27.81 -16.06
CA ILE A 300 -12.64 27.20 -15.22
C ILE A 300 -11.43 28.13 -15.20
N HIS A 301 -11.02 28.58 -14.02
CA HIS A 301 -9.80 29.35 -13.84
C HIS A 301 -8.71 28.45 -13.27
N THR A 302 -7.75 28.08 -14.11
CA THR A 302 -6.63 27.19 -13.74
C THR A 302 -5.39 27.96 -13.26
N GLY A 303 -5.41 29.30 -13.28
CA GLY A 303 -4.26 30.15 -12.94
C GLY A 303 -3.04 30.02 -13.88
N ARG A 304 -3.12 29.14 -14.89
CA ARG A 304 -2.07 28.86 -15.89
C ARG A 304 -2.68 28.89 -17.28
N SER A 305 -1.86 29.06 -18.32
CA SER A 305 -2.31 28.86 -19.70
C SER A 305 -2.61 27.37 -19.88
N GLY A 306 -3.90 27.01 -19.98
CA GLY A 306 -4.33 25.62 -20.11
C GLY A 306 -3.82 24.99 -21.40
N ASP A 307 -3.34 23.75 -21.30
CA ASP A 307 -2.91 22.95 -22.46
C ASP A 307 -4.14 22.32 -23.16
N GLN A 308 -4.03 22.01 -24.45
CA GLN A 308 -5.12 21.42 -25.22
C GLN A 308 -5.50 20.02 -24.71
N LYS A 309 -4.56 19.31 -24.09
CA LYS A 309 -4.82 18.04 -23.39
C LYS A 309 -5.68 18.25 -22.14
N GLU A 310 -5.41 19.30 -21.36
CA GLU A 310 -6.14 19.63 -20.14
C GLU A 310 -7.59 20.03 -20.45
N TYR A 311 -7.80 20.84 -21.50
CA TYR A 311 -9.14 21.16 -22.00
C TYR A 311 -9.97 19.92 -22.32
N ARG A 312 -9.38 18.94 -23.01
CA ARG A 312 -10.07 17.69 -23.37
C ARG A 312 -10.48 16.90 -22.14
N THR A 313 -9.62 16.84 -21.12
CA THR A 313 -9.95 16.16 -19.86
C THR A 313 -11.11 16.86 -19.13
N PHE A 314 -11.06 18.19 -18.98
CA PHE A 314 -12.15 18.95 -18.37
C PHE A 314 -13.47 18.82 -19.12
N ALA A 315 -13.44 18.93 -20.46
CA ALA A 315 -14.63 18.77 -21.30
C ALA A 315 -15.24 17.37 -21.16
N ARG A 316 -14.40 16.34 -20.98
CA ARG A 316 -14.84 14.97 -20.77
C ARG A 316 -15.49 14.80 -19.39
N ILE A 317 -14.81 15.22 -18.32
CA ILE A 317 -15.37 15.20 -16.95
C ILE A 317 -16.72 15.91 -16.90
N ALA A 318 -16.80 17.12 -17.48
CA ALA A 318 -18.03 17.89 -17.50
C ALA A 318 -19.16 17.17 -18.27
N ARG A 319 -18.85 16.53 -19.40
CA ARG A 319 -19.83 15.76 -20.19
C ARG A 319 -20.41 14.56 -19.41
N HIS A 320 -19.61 13.86 -18.62
CA HIS A 320 -20.09 12.73 -17.81
C HIS A 320 -20.88 13.19 -16.57
N ALA A 321 -20.65 14.42 -16.12
CA ALA A 321 -21.29 15.00 -14.94
C ALA A 321 -22.69 15.56 -15.23
N VAL A 322 -22.90 16.04 -16.45
CA VAL A 322 -24.14 16.70 -16.88
C VAL A 322 -25.17 15.68 -17.40
N PRO A 323 -26.48 15.88 -17.17
CA PRO A 323 -27.52 15.00 -17.73
C PRO A 323 -27.48 14.95 -19.25
N ALA A 324 -27.87 13.81 -19.85
CA ALA A 324 -27.71 13.56 -21.29
C ALA A 324 -28.39 14.58 -22.23
N HIS A 325 -29.42 15.29 -21.76
CA HIS A 325 -30.17 16.29 -22.54
C HIS A 325 -29.64 17.72 -22.38
N ILE A 326 -28.63 17.95 -21.53
CA ILE A 326 -28.04 19.26 -21.27
C ILE A 326 -26.70 19.37 -22.00
N GLU A 327 -26.53 20.45 -22.75
CA GLU A 327 -25.27 20.79 -23.40
C GLU A 327 -24.36 21.54 -22.44
N CYS A 328 -23.17 20.99 -22.16
CA CYS A 328 -22.18 21.63 -21.30
C CYS A 328 -21.07 22.26 -22.12
N ARG A 329 -20.96 23.59 -22.06
CA ARG A 329 -19.87 24.35 -22.68
C ARG A 329 -18.78 24.64 -21.66
N VAL A 330 -17.57 24.14 -21.88
CA VAL A 330 -16.40 24.43 -21.02
C VAL A 330 -15.57 25.56 -21.64
N VAL A 331 -15.25 26.58 -20.83
CA VAL A 331 -14.40 27.72 -21.19
C VAL A 331 -13.27 27.83 -20.17
N LEU A 332 -12.02 27.71 -20.63
CA LEU A 332 -10.85 27.94 -19.79
C LEU A 332 -10.51 29.42 -19.77
N LEU A 333 -10.44 29.99 -18.57
CA LEU A 333 -10.10 31.39 -18.35
C LEU A 333 -8.59 31.57 -18.27
N THR A 334 -8.00 32.12 -19.32
CA THR A 334 -6.59 32.53 -19.33
C THR A 334 -6.39 33.79 -18.48
N PRO A 335 -5.23 33.94 -17.81
CA PRO A 335 -4.93 35.11 -16.98
C PRO A 335 -4.55 36.37 -17.79
N TYR A 336 -4.91 36.44 -19.07
CA TYR A 336 -4.60 37.54 -19.98
C TYR A 336 -5.86 38.29 -20.38
N VAL A 337 -5.73 39.59 -20.54
CA VAL A 337 -6.76 40.45 -21.14
C VAL A 337 -6.51 40.49 -22.64
N PHE A 338 -7.43 39.93 -23.41
CA PHE A 338 -7.46 40.12 -24.86
C PHE A 338 -8.44 41.25 -25.20
N LEU A 339 -7.95 42.25 -25.94
CA LEU A 339 -8.80 43.30 -26.50
C LEU A 339 -9.83 42.66 -27.46
N ASP A 340 -11.07 43.15 -27.43
CA ASP A 340 -12.23 42.58 -28.13
C ASP A 340 -12.72 41.20 -27.60
N GLN A 341 -12.16 40.72 -26.48
CA GLN A 341 -12.67 39.55 -25.75
C GLN A 341 -13.16 39.94 -24.35
N HIS A 342 -13.92 39.04 -23.72
CA HIS A 342 -14.48 39.26 -22.40
C HIS A 342 -13.52 38.79 -21.30
N THR A 343 -13.28 39.65 -20.32
CA THR A 343 -12.50 39.33 -19.12
C THR A 343 -13.38 39.52 -17.88
N TYR A 344 -13.21 38.66 -16.88
CA TYR A 344 -13.94 38.68 -15.62
C TYR A 344 -13.12 39.40 -14.56
N LEU A 345 -13.63 40.57 -14.14
CA LEU A 345 -13.01 41.39 -13.10
C LEU A 345 -12.88 40.58 -11.80
N GLY A 346 -11.69 40.55 -11.21
CA GLY A 346 -11.41 39.82 -9.97
C GLY A 346 -11.18 38.31 -10.13
N VAL A 347 -11.40 37.73 -11.32
CA VAL A 347 -11.17 36.29 -11.60
C VAL A 347 -9.93 36.14 -12.48
N ASN A 348 -9.97 36.62 -13.72
CA ASN A 348 -8.87 36.50 -14.69
C ASN A 348 -8.35 37.85 -15.21
N SER A 349 -8.86 38.97 -14.70
CA SER A 349 -8.30 40.31 -14.91
C SER A 349 -6.97 40.47 -14.18
N ARG A 350 -5.89 39.89 -14.72
CA ARG A 350 -4.52 40.17 -14.29
C ARG A 350 -3.84 41.05 -15.33
N LEU A 351 -3.30 42.18 -14.89
CA LEU A 351 -2.30 42.90 -15.67
C LEU A 351 -1.02 42.05 -15.62
N GLY A 352 -0.45 41.76 -16.79
CA GLY A 352 0.61 40.77 -16.92
C GLY A 352 1.71 40.88 -15.86
N GLU A 353 2.06 39.75 -15.24
CA GLU A 353 3.21 39.68 -14.33
C GLU A 353 4.51 39.88 -15.12
N TYR A 354 5.40 40.71 -14.59
CA TYR A 354 6.74 40.91 -15.15
C TYR A 354 7.51 39.58 -15.14
N ARG A 355 7.74 38.98 -16.31
CA ARG A 355 8.66 37.85 -16.48
C ARG A 355 9.95 38.35 -17.14
N PRO A 356 11.14 38.12 -16.55
CA PRO A 356 12.39 38.46 -17.20
C PRO A 356 12.53 37.63 -18.48
N MET A 357 12.89 38.31 -19.57
CA MET A 357 13.08 37.68 -20.89
C MET A 357 14.20 36.65 -20.81
N GLN A 358 13.87 35.36 -20.98
CA GLN A 358 14.84 34.29 -21.20
C GLN A 358 14.81 33.86 -22.66
N LEU A 359 15.98 33.85 -23.29
CA LEU A 359 16.18 33.48 -24.69
C LEU A 359 16.32 31.96 -24.79
N ASP A 360 15.24 31.22 -24.51
CA ASP A 360 15.19 29.75 -24.49
C ASP A 360 14.43 29.13 -25.68
N GLY A 361 14.04 29.97 -26.65
CA GLY A 361 13.31 29.54 -27.85
C GLY A 361 11.82 29.25 -27.65
N LEU A 362 11.29 29.36 -26.42
CA LEU A 362 9.86 29.19 -26.11
C LEU A 362 9.18 30.50 -25.69
N SER A 363 9.95 31.52 -25.33
CA SER A 363 9.47 32.76 -24.71
C SER A 363 9.65 34.00 -25.60
N ALA A 364 9.05 34.00 -26.80
CA ALA A 364 9.14 35.11 -27.74
C ALA A 364 7.87 35.98 -27.74
N MET A 365 7.79 36.91 -26.78
CA MET A 365 7.07 38.20 -26.79
C MET A 365 6.31 38.50 -25.50
N HIS A 366 6.54 39.71 -24.99
CA HIS A 366 5.77 40.34 -23.92
C HIS A 366 4.46 40.85 -24.52
N PHE A 367 3.31 40.33 -24.09
CA PHE A 367 2.02 40.92 -24.46
C PHE A 367 1.79 42.20 -23.63
N SER A 368 2.31 43.32 -24.13
CA SER A 368 1.83 44.65 -23.79
C SER A 368 1.48 45.36 -25.08
N ARG A 369 0.19 45.42 -25.44
CA ARG A 369 -0.25 46.41 -26.42
C ARG A 369 -1.52 47.10 -25.93
N ILE A 370 -1.29 48.25 -25.32
CA ILE A 370 -2.28 49.28 -25.04
C ILE A 370 -2.34 50.18 -26.28
N GLY A 371 -3.52 50.31 -26.88
CA GLY A 371 -3.87 51.39 -27.83
C GLY A 371 -3.50 51.17 -29.30
N GLN A 372 -4.53 51.22 -30.16
CA GLN A 372 -4.77 52.41 -30.97
C GLN A 372 -6.21 52.88 -30.76
#